data_AF-A0AAQ4D317-F1
#
_entry.id   AF-A0AAQ4D317-F1
#
_cell.length_a   1.000
_cell.length_b   1.000
_cell.length_c   1.000
_cell.angle_alpha   90.00
_cell.angle_beta   90.00
_cell.angle_gamma   90.00
#
_symmetry.space_group_name_H-M   'P 1'
#
loop_
_entity.id
_entity.type
_entity.pdbx_description
1 polymer ?
#
loop_
_entity_poly.entity_id
_entity_poly.type
_entity_poly.pdbx_seq_one_letter_code
_entity_poly.pdbx_strand_id
1 'polypeptide(L)'
;MGNVALSLWRFRELDFPVITHYSYLTFYVRGNATSPLLFGTVMANSKTALLLLFGCLLFCFVVLLAMDLLDDSRNDYEMATRTLFLLIASFYANSTRMPTASSWRLSRNMLLLSWMLGTFTLTIYIDGELTSWLSVKVPSEVIDTLDELSDGIEKRLVFPCVVNASVFHFLSMRSGEHTLLQRLHGAYNRLGDQMISETIRDCLKCATEENAVCLASTIDRCYVK
;
A
#
# COMPACT_ATOMS: atom_id res chain seq x y z
N MET A 1 -41.34 8.56 -11.50
CA MET A 1 -41.35 7.27 -12.20
C MET A 1 -40.14 6.48 -11.71
N GLY A 2 -40.33 5.27 -11.18
CA GLY A 2 -39.22 4.44 -10.71
C GLY A 2 -38.53 3.70 -11.86
N ASN A 3 -37.22 3.55 -11.79
CA ASN A 3 -36.47 2.72 -12.73
C ASN A 3 -36.57 1.25 -12.32
N VAL A 4 -36.88 0.36 -13.27
CA VAL A 4 -37.00 -1.09 -13.02
C VAL A 4 -35.93 -1.81 -13.84
N ALA A 5 -35.11 -2.62 -13.18
CA ALA A 5 -34.16 -3.48 -13.87
C ALA A 5 -34.90 -4.55 -14.68
N LEU A 6 -34.54 -4.63 -15.97
CA LEU A 6 -35.06 -5.66 -16.88
C LEU A 6 -34.43 -7.01 -16.54
N SER A 7 -35.27 -8.03 -16.45
CA SER A 7 -34.84 -9.43 -16.32
C SER A 7 -35.66 -10.30 -17.25
N LEU A 8 -35.10 -11.44 -17.66
CA LEU A 8 -35.76 -12.35 -18.60
C LEU A 8 -37.12 -12.86 -18.10
N TRP A 9 -37.30 -12.96 -16.78
CA TRP A 9 -38.57 -13.33 -16.16
C TRP A 9 -39.58 -12.18 -16.21
N ARG A 10 -39.16 -10.95 -15.88
CA ARG A 10 -40.04 -9.76 -15.98
C ARG A 10 -40.48 -9.50 -17.42
N PHE A 11 -39.59 -9.75 -18.38
CA PHE A 11 -39.91 -9.61 -19.81
C PHE A 11 -40.98 -10.61 -20.30
N ARG A 12 -41.19 -11.73 -19.58
CA ARG A 12 -42.27 -12.69 -19.89
C ARG A 12 -43.62 -12.28 -19.31
N GLU A 13 -43.62 -11.47 -18.25
CA GLU A 13 -44.83 -11.12 -17.49
C GLU A 13 -45.28 -9.67 -17.72
N LEU A 14 -44.39 -8.80 -18.19
CA LEU A 14 -44.63 -7.37 -18.35
C LEU A 14 -44.08 -6.87 -19.68
N ASP A 15 -44.83 -6.00 -20.34
CA ASP A 15 -44.38 -5.29 -21.53
C ASP A 15 -43.53 -4.07 -21.15
N PHE A 16 -42.31 -4.00 -21.68
CA PHE A 16 -41.42 -2.87 -21.51
C PHE A 16 -41.20 -2.17 -22.85
N PRO A 17 -41.70 -0.94 -23.03
CA PRO A 17 -41.73 -0.32 -24.36
C PRO A 17 -40.35 0.14 -24.86
N VAL A 18 -39.48 0.63 -23.97
CA VAL A 18 -38.15 1.16 -24.31
C VAL A 18 -37.19 1.04 -23.12
N ILE A 19 -35.91 0.73 -23.38
CA ILE A 19 -34.82 0.81 -22.39
C ILE A 19 -34.40 2.27 -22.24
N THR A 20 -34.60 2.87 -21.07
CA THR A 20 -34.28 4.28 -20.82
C THR A 20 -32.88 4.50 -20.24
N HIS A 21 -32.28 3.49 -19.59
CA HIS A 21 -30.97 3.59 -18.97
C HIS A 21 -30.27 2.22 -18.90
N TYR A 22 -28.99 2.18 -19.25
CA TYR A 22 -28.10 1.06 -18.96
C TYR A 22 -27.36 1.29 -17.65
N SER A 23 -27.50 0.39 -16.67
CA SER A 23 -26.71 0.44 -15.44
C SER A 23 -25.83 -0.81 -15.33
N TYR A 24 -24.73 -0.67 -14.58
CA TYR A 24 -23.80 -1.76 -14.31
C TYR A 24 -23.93 -2.18 -12.85
N LEU A 25 -23.75 -3.48 -12.62
CA LEU A 25 -23.62 -4.03 -11.28
C LEU A 25 -22.33 -3.48 -10.66
N THR A 26 -22.47 -2.75 -9.56
CA THR A 26 -21.35 -2.07 -8.90
C THR A 26 -21.27 -2.52 -7.46
N PHE A 27 -20.06 -2.61 -6.92
CA PHE A 27 -19.84 -2.84 -5.50
C PHE A 27 -19.16 -1.62 -4.89
N TYR A 28 -19.49 -1.34 -3.63
CA TYR A 28 -19.01 -0.20 -2.87
C TYR A 28 -18.29 -0.72 -1.64
N VAL A 29 -17.05 -0.28 -1.50
CA VAL A 29 -16.19 -0.60 -0.36
C VAL A 29 -15.90 0.67 0.41
N ARG A 30 -15.61 0.54 1.71
CA ARG A 30 -15.08 1.65 2.48
C ARG A 30 -13.80 2.15 1.82
N GLY A 31 -13.72 3.46 1.57
CA GLY A 31 -12.44 4.08 1.25
C GLY A 31 -11.51 3.93 2.45
N ASN A 32 -10.51 3.06 2.36
CA ASN A 32 -9.50 2.95 3.39
C ASN A 32 -8.71 4.26 3.44
N ALA A 33 -8.67 4.89 4.61
CA ALA A 33 -7.76 5.99 4.84
C ALA A 33 -6.35 5.48 4.57
N THR A 34 -5.57 6.20 3.77
CA THR A 34 -4.16 5.88 3.55
C THR A 34 -3.50 5.72 4.91
N SER A 35 -3.02 4.52 5.21
CA SER A 35 -2.36 4.23 6.48
C SER A 35 -1.20 5.21 6.69
N PRO A 36 -0.96 5.69 7.92
CA PRO A 36 0.20 6.54 8.17
C PRO A 36 1.45 5.74 7.81
N LEU A 37 2.24 6.28 6.88
CA LEU A 37 3.50 5.68 6.45
C LEU A 37 4.41 5.46 7.65
N LEU A 38 4.66 4.20 8.01
CA LEU A 38 5.69 3.86 8.99
C LEU A 38 7.03 3.83 8.24
N PHE A 39 8.02 4.61 8.70
CA PHE A 39 9.38 4.63 8.13
C PHE A 39 9.99 3.22 7.96
N GLY A 40 9.56 2.26 8.79
CA GLY A 40 9.94 0.85 8.70
C GLY A 40 9.49 0.13 7.42
N THR A 41 8.42 0.54 6.73
CA THR A 41 7.98 -0.13 5.49
C THR A 41 8.88 0.19 4.31
N VAL A 42 9.43 1.41 4.26
CA VAL A 42 10.44 1.83 3.28
C VAL A 42 11.76 1.07 3.50
N MET A 43 12.10 0.82 4.76
CA MET A 43 13.29 0.06 5.17
C MET A 43 13.15 -1.46 4.99
N ALA A 44 11.91 -1.99 4.97
CA ALA A 44 11.62 -3.41 4.79
C ALA A 44 11.78 -3.88 3.34
N ASN A 45 11.90 -2.96 2.37
CA ASN A 45 12.24 -3.30 1.00
C ASN A 45 13.63 -3.96 0.97
N SER A 46 13.72 -5.17 0.43
CA SER A 46 14.97 -5.97 0.41
C SER A 46 16.15 -5.23 -0.25
N LYS A 47 15.86 -4.33 -1.19
CA LYS A 47 16.85 -3.47 -1.86
C LYS A 47 17.41 -2.38 -0.93
N THR A 48 16.57 -1.69 -0.17
CA THR A 48 17.00 -0.67 0.80
C THR A 48 17.77 -1.29 1.95
N ALA A 49 17.31 -2.45 2.45
CA ALA A 49 18.03 -3.21 3.49
C ALA A 49 19.43 -3.63 3.02
N LEU A 50 19.58 -4.13 1.79
CA LEU A 50 20.86 -4.55 1.23
C LEU A 50 21.81 -3.36 0.98
N LEU A 51 21.27 -2.21 0.53
CA LEU A 51 22.03 -0.97 0.37
C LEU A 51 22.55 -0.44 1.71
N LEU A 52 21.74 -0.48 2.77
CA LEU A 52 22.17 -0.11 4.12
C LEU A 52 23.22 -1.06 4.66
N LEU A 53 23.06 -2.37 4.44
CA LEU A 53 24.02 -3.38 4.88
C LEU A 53 25.37 -3.17 4.16
N PHE A 54 25.35 -2.89 2.86
CA PHE A 54 26.54 -2.53 2.11
C PHE A 54 27.17 -1.22 2.60
N GLY A 55 26.36 -0.21 2.91
CA GLY A 55 26.82 1.04 3.53
C GLY A 55 27.50 0.83 4.88
N CYS A 56 26.94 -0.03 5.75
CA CYS A 56 27.53 -0.41 7.03
C CYS A 56 28.85 -1.17 6.86
N LEU A 57 28.93 -2.09 5.90
CA LEU A 57 30.17 -2.81 5.60
C LEU A 57 31.25 -1.86 5.08
N LEU A 58 30.89 -0.91 4.21
CA LEU A 58 31.81 0.09 3.69
C LEU A 58 32.27 1.06 4.78
N PHE A 59 31.38 1.43 5.71
CA PHE A 59 31.73 2.18 6.92
C PHE A 59 32.72 1.43 7.79
N CYS A 60 32.44 0.17 8.12
CA CYS A 60 33.33 -0.68 8.90
C CYS A 60 34.69 -0.86 8.21
N PHE A 61 34.70 -1.03 6.89
CA PHE A 61 35.93 -1.13 6.11
C PHE A 61 36.76 0.15 6.19
N VAL A 62 36.14 1.33 6.03
CA VAL A 62 36.84 2.62 6.14
C VAL A 62 37.36 2.86 7.56
N VAL A 63 36.61 2.47 8.59
CA VAL A 63 37.05 2.57 9.99
C VAL A 63 38.20 1.60 10.28
N LEU A 64 38.10 0.34 9.87
CA LEU A 64 39.15 -0.66 10.06
C LEU A 64 40.43 -0.25 9.33
N LEU A 65 40.32 0.24 8.10
CA LEU A 65 41.47 0.71 7.33
C LEU A 65 42.08 1.98 7.94
N ALA A 66 41.25 2.87 8.51
CA ALA A 66 41.74 4.02 9.26
C ALA A 66 42.47 3.60 10.54
N MET A 67 42.02 2.55 11.23
CA MET A 67 42.67 2.02 12.44
C MET A 67 43.97 1.24 12.13
N ASP A 68 43.97 0.42 11.07
CA ASP A 68 45.12 -0.41 10.66
C ASP A 68 46.27 0.44 10.06
N LEU A 69 45.94 1.62 9.52
CA LEU A 69 46.91 2.62 9.05
C LEU A 69 47.44 3.55 10.17
N LEU A 70 46.96 3.41 11.41
CA LEU A 70 47.38 4.20 12.58
C LEU A 70 48.26 3.35 13.50
N ASP A 71 49.57 3.40 13.24
CA ASP A 71 50.59 2.66 13.98
C ASP A 71 50.99 3.39 15.28
N ASP A 72 50.60 2.78 16.41
CA ASP A 72 51.22 2.74 17.74
C ASP A 72 51.40 4.01 18.62
N SER A 73 50.40 4.90 18.75
CA SER A 73 50.43 5.98 19.75
C SER A 73 49.08 6.43 20.33
N ARG A 74 49.12 7.00 21.54
CA ARG A 74 47.95 7.55 22.27
C ARG A 74 47.21 8.68 21.51
N ASN A 75 47.83 9.28 20.48
CA ASN A 75 47.22 10.25 19.58
C ASN A 75 46.24 9.62 18.58
N ASP A 76 46.25 8.28 18.45
CA ASP A 76 45.50 7.57 17.42
C ASP A 76 44.03 7.36 17.78
N TYR A 77 43.72 7.25 19.08
CA TYR A 77 42.33 7.19 19.55
C TYR A 77 41.56 8.49 19.30
N GLU A 78 42.19 9.65 19.49
CA GLU A 78 41.57 10.95 19.22
C GLU A 78 41.37 11.15 17.71
N MET A 79 42.33 10.69 16.90
CA MET A 79 42.24 10.73 15.44
C MET A 79 41.12 9.81 14.91
N ALA A 80 41.01 8.60 15.45
CA ALA A 80 40.00 7.63 15.08
C ALA A 80 38.58 8.08 15.43
N THR A 81 38.39 8.62 16.64
CA THR A 81 37.09 9.18 17.06
C THR A 81 36.69 10.39 16.22
N ARG A 82 37.62 11.31 15.92
CA ARG A 82 37.37 12.44 14.99
C ARG A 82 37.01 11.96 13.58
N THR A 83 37.64 10.90 13.11
CA THR A 83 37.33 10.29 11.80
C THR A 83 35.95 9.64 11.81
N LEU A 84 35.58 8.94 12.89
CA LEU A 84 34.25 8.39 13.09
C LEU A 84 33.18 9.50 13.07
N PHE A 85 33.40 10.61 13.78
CA PHE A 85 32.50 11.75 13.78
C PHE A 85 32.38 12.41 12.39
N LEU A 86 33.48 12.46 11.62
CA LEU A 86 33.46 12.95 10.24
C LEU A 86 32.64 12.04 9.31
N LEU A 87 32.80 10.71 9.44
CA LEU A 87 32.05 9.74 8.64
C LEU A 87 30.55 9.77 8.98
N ILE A 88 30.20 9.86 10.26
CA ILE A 88 28.81 10.00 10.71
C ILE A 88 28.23 11.34 10.23
N ALA A 89 28.96 12.45 10.39
CA ALA A 89 28.48 13.74 9.95
C ALA A 89 28.25 13.79 8.44
N SER A 90 29.19 13.25 7.65
CA SER A 90 29.05 13.18 6.18
C SER A 90 27.93 12.24 5.72
N PHE A 91 27.60 11.21 6.50
CA PHE A 91 26.41 10.38 6.26
C PHE A 91 25.11 11.18 6.43
N TYR A 92 25.05 12.07 7.43
CA TYR A 92 23.92 12.99 7.65
C TYR A 92 23.99 14.27 6.80
N ALA A 93 24.85 14.31 5.78
CA ALA A 93 25.12 15.51 4.97
C ALA A 93 25.50 16.77 5.78
N ASN A 94 26.03 16.59 6.99
CA ASN A 94 26.55 17.65 7.84
C ASN A 94 28.04 17.87 7.62
N SER A 95 28.47 19.14 7.60
CA SER A 95 29.88 19.49 7.50
C SER A 95 30.57 19.39 8.86
N THR A 96 31.71 18.70 8.93
CA THR A 96 32.60 18.72 10.10
C THR A 96 34.05 18.98 9.67
N ARG A 97 34.89 19.39 10.64
CA ARG A 97 36.29 19.72 10.36
C ARG A 97 37.08 18.45 10.04
N MET A 98 37.82 18.49 8.93
CA MET A 98 38.67 17.38 8.51
C MET A 98 39.93 17.29 9.39
N PRO A 99 40.28 16.11 9.92
CA PRO A 99 41.49 15.94 10.73
C PRO A 99 42.75 16.10 9.87
N THR A 100 43.66 16.96 10.31
CA THR A 100 44.90 17.32 9.60
C THR A 100 46.10 16.56 10.16
N ALA A 101 46.32 15.31 9.74
CA ALA A 101 47.62 14.63 9.94
C ALA A 101 48.27 14.24 8.60
N SER A 102 49.60 14.36 8.54
CA SER A 102 50.47 14.14 7.38
C SER A 102 51.29 12.86 7.57
N SER A 103 51.00 11.80 6.82
CA SER A 103 51.91 11.33 5.76
C SER A 103 51.17 10.59 4.63
N TRP A 104 49.89 10.27 4.82
CA TRP A 104 49.05 9.47 3.90
C TRP A 104 47.89 10.28 3.29
N ARG A 105 48.18 11.52 2.89
CA ARG A 105 47.16 12.50 2.48
C ARG A 105 46.34 12.04 1.28
N LEU A 106 46.94 11.34 0.30
CA LEU A 106 46.28 10.98 -0.95
C LEU A 106 45.32 9.78 -0.80
N SER A 107 45.78 8.66 -0.23
CA SER A 107 44.95 7.46 -0.03
C SER A 107 43.75 7.74 0.87
N ARG A 108 43.96 8.46 1.98
CA ARG A 108 42.88 8.90 2.87
C ARG A 108 41.89 9.81 2.16
N ASN A 109 42.35 10.77 1.36
CA ASN A 109 41.46 11.67 0.63
C ASN A 109 40.66 10.92 -0.44
N MET A 110 41.26 9.93 -1.12
CA MET A 110 40.54 9.10 -2.10
C MET A 110 39.49 8.21 -1.44
N LEU A 111 39.80 7.62 -0.28
CA LEU A 111 38.83 6.84 0.51
C LEU A 111 37.69 7.72 1.03
N LEU A 112 38.00 8.90 1.54
CA LEU A 112 36.98 9.85 2.01
C LEU A 112 36.11 10.35 0.84
N LEU A 113 36.70 10.61 -0.31
CA LEU A 113 35.96 10.99 -1.52
C LEU A 113 35.03 9.87 -1.98
N SER A 114 35.52 8.63 -2.00
CA SER A 114 34.71 7.45 -2.32
C SER A 114 33.57 7.27 -1.32
N TRP A 115 33.83 7.48 -0.03
CA TRP A 115 32.80 7.47 1.02
C TRP A 115 31.75 8.54 0.76
N MET A 116 32.16 9.80 0.56
CA MET A 116 31.26 10.92 0.31
C MET A 116 30.41 10.74 -0.94
N LEU A 117 30.97 10.21 -2.03
CA LEU A 117 30.23 9.89 -3.25
C LEU A 117 29.21 8.76 -3.00
N GLY A 118 29.60 7.73 -2.25
CA GLY A 118 28.74 6.63 -1.87
C GLY A 118 27.56 7.07 -1.00
N THR A 119 27.82 7.85 0.05
CA THR A 119 26.77 8.36 0.94
C THR A 119 25.86 9.34 0.22
N PHE A 120 26.39 10.24 -0.60
CA PHE A 120 25.58 11.18 -1.39
C PHE A 120 24.61 10.45 -2.33
N THR A 121 25.09 9.43 -3.04
CA THR A 121 24.25 8.62 -3.94
C THR A 121 23.18 7.87 -3.16
N LEU A 122 23.53 7.29 -2.00
CA LEU A 122 22.59 6.60 -1.12
C LEU A 122 21.51 7.56 -0.59
N THR A 123 21.87 8.76 -0.15
CA THR A 123 20.93 9.76 0.36
C THR A 123 19.93 10.17 -0.72
N ILE A 124 20.39 10.46 -1.94
CA ILE A 124 19.50 10.79 -3.08
C ILE A 124 18.55 9.64 -3.38
N TYR A 125 19.04 8.40 -3.38
CA TYR A 125 18.21 7.23 -3.63
C TYR A 125 17.11 7.08 -2.56
N ILE A 126 17.47 7.19 -1.29
CA ILE A 126 16.50 7.12 -0.19
C ILE A 126 15.48 8.26 -0.27
N ASP A 127 15.92 9.48 -0.58
CA ASP A 127 15.03 10.64 -0.73
C ASP A 127 14.08 10.48 -1.92
N GLY A 128 14.57 9.94 -3.04
CA GLY A 128 13.76 9.63 -4.22
C GLY A 128 12.72 8.54 -3.96
N GLU A 129 13.10 7.46 -3.28
CA GLU A 129 12.15 6.44 -2.83
C GLU A 129 11.13 7.06 -1.86
N LEU A 130 11.57 7.77 -0.82
CA LEU A 130 10.67 8.41 0.14
C LEU A 130 9.67 9.34 -0.56
N THR A 131 10.13 10.13 -1.54
CA THR A 131 9.29 11.03 -2.34
C THR A 131 8.29 10.26 -3.21
N SER A 132 8.73 9.21 -3.89
CA SER A 132 7.87 8.33 -4.68
C SER A 132 6.78 7.72 -3.81
N TRP A 133 7.15 7.17 -2.66
CA TRP A 133 6.23 6.57 -1.70
C TRP A 133 5.26 7.57 -1.07
N LEU A 134 5.72 8.79 -0.75
CA LEU A 134 4.86 9.88 -0.29
C LEU A 134 3.86 10.34 -1.38
N SER A 135 4.24 10.20 -2.65
CA SER A 135 3.42 10.57 -3.80
C SER A 135 2.39 9.48 -4.14
N VAL A 136 2.72 8.22 -3.93
CA VAL A 136 1.86 7.06 -4.18
C VAL A 136 0.94 6.85 -2.97
N LYS A 137 -0.17 7.59 -2.94
CA LYS A 137 -1.30 7.36 -2.01
C LYS A 137 -2.13 6.15 -2.43
N VAL A 138 -1.52 4.99 -2.59
CA VAL A 138 -2.26 3.75 -2.84
C VAL A 138 -2.65 3.18 -1.49
N PRO A 139 -3.95 3.11 -1.14
CA PRO A 139 -4.36 2.44 0.07
C PRO A 139 -3.92 0.97 -0.04
N SER A 140 -3.24 0.46 0.98
CA SER A 140 -2.60 -0.86 0.94
C SER A 140 -3.57 -2.03 0.83
N GLU A 141 -4.88 -1.77 0.91
CA GLU A 141 -5.96 -2.75 0.92
C GLU A 141 -7.21 -2.16 0.24
N VAL A 142 -7.14 -1.91 -1.08
CA VAL A 142 -8.33 -1.62 -1.87
C VAL A 142 -8.73 -2.90 -2.57
N ILE A 143 -9.93 -3.41 -2.29
CA ILE A 143 -10.56 -4.40 -3.16
C ILE A 143 -10.98 -3.63 -4.41
N ASP A 144 -10.17 -3.71 -5.45
CA ASP A 144 -10.39 -2.93 -6.69
C ASP A 144 -10.84 -3.82 -7.85
N THR A 145 -10.74 -5.14 -7.68
CA THR A 145 -11.17 -6.11 -8.69
C THR A 145 -12.27 -7.05 -8.20
N LEU A 146 -13.08 -7.55 -9.14
CA LEU A 146 -14.09 -8.57 -8.88
C LEU A 146 -13.47 -9.88 -8.38
N ASP A 147 -12.25 -10.21 -8.81
CA ASP A 147 -11.55 -11.41 -8.39
C ASP A 147 -11.11 -11.33 -6.91
N GLU A 148 -10.57 -10.18 -6.49
CA GLU A 148 -10.23 -9.92 -5.08
C GLU A 148 -11.47 -9.96 -4.18
N LEU A 149 -12.59 -9.36 -4.63
CA LEU A 149 -13.86 -9.43 -3.90
C LEU A 149 -14.33 -10.88 -3.76
N SER A 150 -14.26 -11.63 -4.86
CA SER A 150 -14.65 -13.03 -4.91
C SER A 150 -13.80 -13.86 -3.93
N ASP A 151 -12.48 -13.70 -3.95
CA ASP A 151 -11.56 -14.38 -3.04
C ASP A 151 -11.77 -13.96 -1.58
N GLY A 152 -12.06 -12.68 -1.34
CA GLY A 152 -12.37 -12.15 -0.02
C GLY A 152 -13.63 -12.78 0.58
N ILE A 153 -14.68 -12.97 -0.23
CA ILE A 153 -15.93 -13.64 0.19
C ILE A 153 -15.69 -15.13 0.49
N GLU A 154 -14.83 -15.80 -0.30
CA GLU A 154 -14.47 -17.20 -0.06
C GLU A 154 -13.67 -17.35 1.24
N LYS A 155 -12.61 -16.54 1.40
CA LYS A 155 -11.74 -16.51 2.58
C LYS A 155 -12.42 -15.92 3.83
N ARG A 156 -13.66 -15.43 3.70
CA ARG A 156 -14.44 -14.78 4.78
C ARG A 156 -13.77 -13.53 5.35
N LEU A 157 -12.93 -12.90 4.52
CA LEU A 157 -12.33 -11.60 4.81
C LEU A 157 -13.30 -10.47 4.49
N VAL A 158 -14.36 -10.76 3.72
CA VAL A 158 -15.32 -9.75 3.26
C VAL A 158 -16.74 -10.23 3.48
N PHE A 159 -17.57 -9.36 4.07
CA PHE A 159 -18.99 -9.54 4.28
C PHE A 159 -19.78 -8.80 3.19
N PRO A 160 -20.44 -9.53 2.26
CA PRO A 160 -21.29 -8.89 1.28
C PRO A 160 -22.59 -8.39 1.94
N CYS A 161 -23.04 -7.21 1.56
CA CYS A 161 -24.34 -6.62 1.88
C CYS A 161 -25.06 -6.32 0.58
N VAL A 162 -26.31 -6.76 0.45
CA VAL A 162 -27.09 -6.70 -0.77
C VAL A 162 -28.42 -6.03 -0.51
N VAL A 163 -28.83 -5.12 -1.40
CA VAL A 163 -30.13 -4.45 -1.27
C VAL A 163 -31.27 -5.43 -1.58
N ASN A 164 -32.30 -5.46 -0.73
CA ASN A 164 -33.49 -6.29 -0.92
C ASN A 164 -34.15 -5.99 -2.27
N ALA A 165 -34.71 -7.04 -2.89
CA ALA A 165 -35.32 -7.02 -4.22
C ALA A 165 -34.45 -6.43 -5.36
N SER A 166 -33.13 -6.32 -5.16
CA SER A 166 -32.19 -5.89 -6.20
C SER A 166 -31.76 -7.06 -7.10
N VAL A 167 -31.13 -6.74 -8.24
CA VAL A 167 -30.57 -7.76 -9.14
C VAL A 167 -29.55 -8.64 -8.40
N PHE A 168 -28.70 -8.05 -7.56
CA PHE A 168 -27.75 -8.80 -6.75
C PHE A 168 -28.43 -9.75 -5.76
N HIS A 169 -29.58 -9.37 -5.20
CA HIS A 169 -30.33 -10.22 -4.27
C HIS A 169 -30.86 -11.47 -4.98
N PHE A 170 -31.44 -11.28 -6.18
CA PHE A 170 -31.90 -12.40 -6.99
C PHE A 170 -30.75 -13.28 -7.49
N LEU A 171 -29.62 -12.67 -7.83
CA LEU A 171 -28.41 -13.38 -8.25
C LEU A 171 -27.76 -14.14 -7.08
N SER A 172 -27.77 -13.62 -5.86
CA SER A 172 -27.24 -14.33 -4.68
C SER A 172 -28.14 -15.49 -4.26
N MET A 173 -29.45 -15.42 -4.51
CA MET A 173 -30.36 -16.56 -4.27
C MET A 173 -30.19 -17.70 -5.28
N ARG A 174 -29.57 -17.46 -6.43
CA ARG A 174 -29.40 -18.46 -7.49
C ARG A 174 -27.95 -18.90 -7.60
N SER A 175 -27.73 -20.21 -7.65
CA SER A 175 -26.45 -20.75 -8.10
C SER A 175 -26.27 -20.45 -9.60
N GLY A 176 -25.10 -19.93 -9.97
CA GLY A 176 -24.70 -19.68 -11.36
C GLY A 176 -23.44 -20.45 -11.73
N GLU A 177 -23.07 -20.44 -13.01
CA GLU A 177 -21.80 -21.03 -13.47
C GLU A 177 -20.60 -20.13 -13.13
N HIS A 178 -20.83 -18.82 -12.94
CA HIS A 178 -19.78 -17.87 -12.63
C HIS A 178 -19.31 -18.00 -11.17
N THR A 179 -17.99 -18.03 -10.95
CA THR A 179 -17.34 -18.23 -9.64
C THR A 179 -17.82 -17.24 -8.58
N LEU A 180 -17.90 -15.94 -8.92
CA LEU A 180 -18.44 -14.91 -8.03
C LEU A 180 -19.90 -15.17 -7.62
N LEU A 181 -20.75 -15.62 -8.54
CA LEU A 181 -22.15 -15.94 -8.24
C LEU A 181 -22.26 -17.15 -7.32
N GLN A 182 -21.43 -18.17 -7.53
CA GLN A 182 -21.34 -19.33 -6.63
C GLN A 182 -20.88 -18.92 -5.23
N ARG A 183 -19.87 -18.06 -5.13
CA ARG A 183 -19.35 -17.56 -3.86
C ARG A 183 -20.36 -16.65 -3.14
N LEU A 184 -21.08 -15.80 -3.87
CA LEU A 184 -22.20 -15.00 -3.33
C LEU A 184 -23.35 -15.88 -2.88
N HIS A 185 -23.73 -16.90 -3.64
CA HIS A 185 -24.75 -17.87 -3.24
C HIS A 185 -24.32 -18.67 -2.01
N GLY A 186 -23.05 -19.07 -1.95
CA GLY A 186 -22.46 -19.69 -0.77
C GLY A 186 -22.43 -18.75 0.44
N ALA A 187 -22.21 -17.45 0.25
CA ALA A 187 -22.32 -16.45 1.32
C ALA A 187 -23.78 -16.28 1.78
N TYR A 188 -24.73 -16.20 0.85
CA TYR A 188 -26.16 -16.12 1.13
C TYR A 188 -26.65 -17.34 1.93
N ASN A 189 -26.25 -18.55 1.56
CA ASN A 189 -26.63 -19.76 2.31
C ASN A 189 -26.04 -19.81 3.73
N ARG A 190 -24.97 -19.06 4.01
CA ARG A 190 -24.32 -18.98 5.33
C ARG A 190 -24.89 -17.87 6.21
N LEU A 191 -25.08 -16.68 5.63
CA LEU A 191 -25.48 -15.46 6.34
C LEU A 191 -26.99 -15.23 6.31
N GLY A 192 -27.69 -15.79 5.31
CA GLY A 192 -29.11 -15.61 5.09
C GLY A 192 -29.51 -14.14 5.01
N ASP A 193 -30.54 -13.79 5.78
CA ASP A 193 -31.11 -12.44 5.81
C ASP A 193 -30.17 -11.38 6.38
N GLN A 194 -29.10 -11.78 7.08
CA GLN A 194 -28.09 -10.82 7.59
C GLN A 194 -27.34 -10.12 6.45
N MET A 195 -27.31 -10.73 5.27
CA MET A 195 -26.72 -10.17 4.06
C MET A 195 -27.63 -9.11 3.41
N ILE A 196 -28.91 -9.05 3.79
CA ILE A 196 -29.94 -8.29 3.09
C ILE A 196 -30.17 -6.96 3.82
N SER A 197 -29.96 -5.86 3.10
CA SER A 197 -30.30 -4.51 3.53
C SER A 197 -31.64 -4.08 2.92
N GLU A 198 -32.54 -3.49 3.69
CA GLU A 198 -33.84 -3.03 3.17
C GLU A 198 -33.69 -1.92 2.13
N THR A 199 -32.74 -1.00 2.35
CA THR A 199 -32.50 0.14 1.45
C THR A 199 -31.05 0.21 0.97
N ILE A 200 -30.82 0.96 -0.12
CA ILE A 200 -29.47 1.29 -0.60
C ILE A 200 -28.67 2.03 0.48
N ARG A 201 -29.32 2.90 1.26
CA ARG A 201 -28.66 3.65 2.34
C ARG A 201 -28.15 2.71 3.43
N ASP A 202 -28.93 1.69 3.80
CA ASP A 202 -28.52 0.71 4.81
C ASP A 202 -27.38 -0.16 4.30
N CYS A 203 -27.42 -0.54 3.02
CA CYS A 203 -26.32 -1.24 2.37
C CYS A 203 -25.03 -0.40 2.37
N LEU A 204 -25.11 0.88 2.02
CA LEU A 204 -23.98 1.80 2.08
C LEU A 204 -23.45 1.98 3.51
N LYS A 205 -24.34 2.01 4.51
CA LYS A 205 -23.94 2.04 5.91
C LYS A 205 -23.21 0.77 6.31
N CYS A 206 -23.67 -0.41 5.87
CA CYS A 206 -22.95 -1.66 6.04
C CYS A 206 -21.54 -1.57 5.43
N ALA A 207 -21.40 -1.04 4.20
CA ALA A 207 -20.08 -0.86 3.58
C ALA A 207 -19.14 0.13 4.30
N THR A 208 -19.61 0.87 5.30
CA THR A 208 -18.74 1.70 6.16
C THR A 208 -18.14 0.91 7.33
N GLU A 209 -18.69 -0.27 7.63
CA GLU A 209 -18.14 -1.20 8.62
C GLU A 209 -16.86 -1.84 8.07
N GLU A 210 -15.97 -2.27 8.96
CA GLU A 210 -14.75 -2.94 8.54
C GLU A 210 -15.09 -4.24 7.80
N ASN A 211 -14.39 -4.49 6.69
CA ASN A 211 -14.51 -5.72 5.93
C ASN A 211 -15.90 -6.00 5.33
N ALA A 212 -16.73 -4.97 5.15
CA ALA A 212 -18.04 -5.10 4.52
C ALA A 212 -18.08 -4.43 3.15
N VAL A 213 -18.89 -4.98 2.24
CA VAL A 213 -19.04 -4.50 0.86
C VAL A 213 -20.50 -4.43 0.47
N CYS A 214 -20.94 -3.28 -0.03
CA CYS A 214 -22.30 -3.09 -0.52
C CYS A 214 -22.39 -3.40 -2.00
N LEU A 215 -23.30 -4.28 -2.39
CA LEU A 215 -23.57 -4.70 -3.76
C LEU A 215 -24.90 -4.07 -4.21
N ALA A 216 -24.83 -3.14 -5.16
CA ALA A 216 -26.01 -2.46 -5.67
C ALA A 216 -25.98 -2.28 -7.19
N SER A 217 -27.14 -2.37 -7.82
CA SER A 217 -27.30 -2.19 -9.28
C SER A 217 -27.41 -0.72 -9.71
N THR A 218 -27.60 0.19 -8.75
CA THR A 218 -27.78 1.63 -8.96
C THR A 218 -27.49 2.39 -7.65
N ILE A 219 -26.70 3.46 -7.73
CA ILE A 219 -26.74 4.55 -6.76
C ILE A 219 -27.34 5.75 -7.49
N ASP A 220 -28.40 6.34 -6.91
CA ASP A 220 -28.85 7.67 -7.33
C ASP A 220 -27.68 8.64 -7.17
N ARG A 221 -27.42 9.48 -8.19
CA ARG A 221 -26.30 10.44 -8.20
C ARG A 221 -26.14 11.10 -6.82
N CYS A 222 -24.98 10.92 -6.19
CA CYS A 222 -24.64 11.65 -4.97
C CYS A 222 -24.59 13.15 -5.29
N TYR A 223 -25.63 13.89 -4.89
CA TYR A 223 -25.57 15.34 -4.84
C TYR A 223 -24.79 15.71 -3.58
N VAL A 224 -23.53 16.12 -3.77
CA VAL A 224 -22.79 16.82 -2.72
C VAL A 224 -23.53 18.16 -2.52
N LYS A 225 -24.11 18.35 -1.33
CA LYS A 225 -24.64 19.64 -0.90
C LYS A 225 -23.52 20.52 -0.37
#